data_AF-A0AAU2BS52-F1
#
_entry.id   AF-A0AAU2BS52-F1
#
_cell.length_a   1.000
_cell.length_b   1.000
_cell.length_c   1.000
_cell.angle_alpha   90.00
_cell.angle_beta   90.00
_cell.angle_gamma   90.00
#
_symmetry.space_group_name_H-M   'P 1'
#
loop_
_entity.id
_entity.type
_entity.pdbx_description
1 polymer ?
#
loop_
_entity_poly.entity_id
_entity_poly.type
_entity_poly.pdbx_seq_one_letter_code
_entity_poly.pdbx_strand_id
1 'polypeptide(L)'
;MSPTRFASEHRWIYVCAILLLLALVVVGLVQYNSVRTTDDAHKKAHQLADELVAAGYSRPDTGGIVRTLGTDGGNVCRDPGSALKSGLWKINLSNGAGGPGQRPVISDRRAVEAEAIVLGVYCPDKLAKIQDKIDGLKTDDTVRR
;
A
#
# COMPACT_ATOMS: atom_id res chain seq x y z
N MET A 1 -50.42 -42.09 8.66
CA MET A 1 -49.40 -41.02 8.79
C MET A 1 -50.07 -39.67 8.57
N SER A 2 -50.31 -38.90 9.62
CA SER A 2 -50.83 -37.53 9.49
C SER A 2 -49.70 -36.58 9.08
N PRO A 3 -49.91 -35.71 8.07
CA PRO A 3 -48.88 -34.76 7.67
C PRO A 3 -48.71 -33.73 8.79
N THR A 4 -47.48 -33.52 9.21
CA THR A 4 -47.10 -32.57 10.26
C THR A 4 -47.53 -31.15 9.89
N ARG A 5 -48.64 -30.67 10.47
CA ARG A 5 -49.15 -29.29 10.30
C ARG A 5 -48.20 -28.20 10.83
N PHE A 6 -47.13 -28.58 11.52
CA PHE A 6 -46.10 -27.67 12.05
C PHE A 6 -45.20 -27.04 10.98
N ALA A 7 -45.19 -27.54 9.73
CA ALA A 7 -44.34 -27.01 8.67
C ALA A 7 -44.91 -25.75 7.98
N SER A 8 -46.21 -25.49 8.09
CA SER A 8 -46.90 -24.41 7.38
C SER A 8 -47.06 -23.15 8.24
N GLU A 9 -47.45 -23.31 9.51
CA GLU A 9 -47.89 -22.19 10.35
C GLU A 9 -46.74 -21.33 10.90
N HIS A 10 -45.52 -21.87 10.99
CA HIS A 10 -44.34 -21.14 11.47
C HIS A 10 -43.30 -20.93 10.37
N ARG A 11 -43.68 -21.18 9.11
CA ARG A 11 -42.78 -21.03 7.95
C ARG A 11 -42.19 -19.62 7.86
N TRP A 12 -42.95 -18.61 8.27
CA TRP A 12 -42.45 -17.23 8.31
C TRP A 12 -41.36 -17.03 9.37
N ILE A 13 -41.50 -17.63 10.56
CA ILE A 13 -40.47 -17.57 11.61
C ILE A 13 -39.18 -18.22 11.11
N TYR A 14 -39.27 -19.38 10.44
CA TYR A 14 -38.09 -20.03 9.85
C TYR A 14 -37.45 -19.18 8.73
N VAL A 15 -38.24 -18.55 7.87
CA VAL A 15 -37.72 -17.65 6.82
C VAL A 15 -37.04 -16.43 7.42
N CYS A 16 -37.64 -15.80 8.43
CA CYS A 16 -37.04 -14.67 9.14
C CYS A 16 -35.76 -15.08 9.87
N ALA A 17 -35.73 -16.25 10.53
CA ALA A 17 -34.54 -16.76 11.19
C ALA A 17 -33.40 -17.03 10.20
N ILE A 18 -33.70 -17.63 9.04
CA ILE A 18 -32.71 -17.86 7.98
C ILE A 18 -32.17 -16.54 7.43
N LEU A 19 -33.04 -15.56 7.15
CA LEU A 19 -32.60 -14.24 6.68
C LEU A 19 -31.75 -13.52 7.71
N LEU A 20 -32.10 -13.61 8.99
CA LEU A 20 -31.33 -12.99 10.07
C LEU A 20 -29.95 -13.65 10.21
N LEU A 21 -29.87 -14.97 10.15
CA LEU A 21 -28.60 -15.69 10.14
C LEU A 21 -27.74 -15.32 8.93
N LEU A 22 -28.33 -15.23 7.73
CA LEU A 22 -27.62 -14.79 6.53
C LEU A 22 -27.09 -13.35 6.66
N ALA A 23 -27.89 -12.44 7.20
CA ALA A 23 -27.45 -11.07 7.46
C ALA A 23 -26.26 -11.02 8.43
N LEU A 24 -26.30 -11.81 9.51
CA LEU A 24 -25.22 -11.90 10.49
C LEU A 24 -23.92 -12.45 9.87
N VAL A 25 -24.03 -13.46 9.00
CA VAL A 25 -22.90 -14.02 8.25
C VAL A 25 -22.28 -12.97 7.32
N VAL A 26 -23.11 -12.22 6.58
CA VAL A 26 -22.61 -11.16 5.69
C VAL A 26 -21.90 -10.07 6.47
N VAL A 27 -22.48 -9.59 7.57
CA VAL A 27 -21.85 -8.57 8.44
C VAL A 27 -20.54 -9.09 9.02
N GLY A 28 -20.52 -10.35 9.47
CA GLY A 28 -19.32 -11.00 9.99
C GLY A 28 -18.20 -11.09 8.95
N LEU A 29 -18.51 -11.45 7.71
CA LEU A 29 -17.54 -11.51 6.62
C LEU A 29 -16.98 -10.13 6.26
N VAL A 30 -17.85 -9.11 6.20
CA VAL A 30 -17.43 -7.73 5.91
C VAL A 30 -16.50 -7.21 7.01
N GLN A 31 -16.88 -7.39 8.28
CA GLN A 31 -16.05 -6.94 9.41
C GLN A 31 -14.73 -7.70 9.50
N TYR A 32 -14.74 -9.02 9.32
CA TYR A 32 -13.51 -9.81 9.32
C TYR A 32 -12.54 -9.34 8.24
N ASN A 33 -13.03 -9.09 7.02
CA ASN A 33 -12.19 -8.61 5.94
C ASN A 33 -11.64 -7.20 6.23
N SER A 34 -12.45 -6.31 6.81
CA SER A 34 -12.03 -4.95 7.18
C SER A 34 -10.97 -4.94 8.30
N VAL A 35 -11.10 -5.81 9.30
CA VAL A 35 -10.11 -5.91 10.39
C VAL A 35 -8.80 -6.48 9.87
N ARG A 36 -8.86 -7.55 9.06
CA ARG A 36 -7.68 -8.19 8.50
C ARG A 36 -6.87 -7.24 7.60
N THR A 37 -7.54 -6.50 6.72
CA THR A 37 -6.86 -5.52 5.85
C THR A 37 -6.22 -4.39 6.64
N THR A 38 -6.86 -3.93 7.72
CA THR A 38 -6.30 -2.90 8.60
C THR A 38 -5.04 -3.40 9.30
N ASP A 39 -5.09 -4.58 9.91
CA ASP A 39 -3.94 -5.19 10.59
C ASP A 39 -2.76 -5.42 9.64
N ASP A 40 -3.02 -5.94 8.43
CA ASP A 40 -1.97 -6.18 7.44
C ASP A 40 -1.34 -4.88 6.93
N ALA A 41 -2.13 -3.80 6.78
CA ALA A 41 -1.61 -2.48 6.43
C ALA A 41 -0.70 -1.91 7.52
N HIS A 42 -1.12 -2.02 8.79
CA HIS A 42 -0.31 -1.60 9.93
C HIS A 42 1.00 -2.37 10.04
N LYS A 43 0.97 -3.70 9.85
CA LYS A 43 2.19 -4.53 9.88
C LYS A 43 3.20 -4.10 8.83
N LYS A 44 2.77 -3.91 7.57
CA LYS A 44 3.66 -3.45 6.50
C LYS A 44 4.19 -2.03 6.75
N ALA A 45 3.35 -1.15 7.28
CA ALA A 45 3.77 0.21 7.62
C ALA A 45 4.83 0.23 8.73
N HIS A 46 4.68 -0.64 9.75
CA HIS A 46 5.69 -0.82 10.79
C HIS A 46 6.98 -1.40 10.23
N GLN A 47 6.89 -2.45 9.41
CA GLN A 47 8.05 -3.04 8.75
C GLN A 47 8.82 -1.99 7.92
N LEU A 48 8.13 -1.18 7.12
CA LEU A 48 8.76 -0.11 6.35
C LEU A 48 9.44 0.92 7.25
N ALA A 49 8.78 1.35 8.33
CA ALA A 49 9.34 2.31 9.26
C ALA A 49 10.61 1.77 9.94
N ASP A 50 10.63 0.48 10.28
CA ASP A 50 11.76 -0.15 10.95
C ASP A 50 12.93 -0.40 9.97
N GLU A 51 12.67 -0.78 8.72
CA GLU A 51 13.68 -0.88 7.66
C GLU A 51 14.31 0.47 7.32
N LEU A 52 13.52 1.55 7.29
CA LEU A 52 14.04 2.90 7.09
C LEU A 52 14.93 3.34 8.26
N VAL A 53 14.55 3.02 9.50
CA VAL A 53 15.41 3.30 10.67
C VAL A 53 16.71 2.49 10.60
N ALA A 54 16.65 1.22 10.20
CA ALA A 54 17.82 0.38 10.02
C ALA A 54 18.79 0.93 8.96
N ALA A 55 18.26 1.55 7.90
CA ALA A 55 19.05 2.26 6.88
C ALA A 55 19.51 3.68 7.31
N GLY A 56 19.25 4.07 8.57
CA GLY A 56 19.71 5.33 9.15
C GLY A 56 18.87 6.55 8.76
N TYR A 57 17.58 6.34 8.43
CA TYR A 57 16.59 7.39 8.24
C TYR A 57 15.79 7.65 9.53
N SER A 58 15.17 8.83 9.63
CA SER A 58 14.22 9.11 10.72
C SER A 58 12.96 8.29 10.53
N ARG A 59 12.40 7.78 11.64
CA ARG A 59 11.21 6.92 11.59
C ARG A 59 9.99 7.71 11.07
N PRO A 60 9.40 7.34 9.93
CA PRO A 60 8.19 8.01 9.43
C PRO A 60 6.94 7.64 10.23
N ASP A 61 5.91 8.50 10.16
CA ASP A 61 4.60 8.22 10.76
C ASP A 61 3.91 7.04 10.06
N THR A 62 3.66 5.98 10.82
CA THR A 62 3.01 4.76 10.31
C THR A 62 1.55 5.00 9.95
N GLY A 63 0.87 5.97 10.58
CA GLY A 63 -0.51 6.34 10.21
C GLY A 63 -0.60 6.95 8.81
N GLY A 64 0.35 7.82 8.45
CA GLY A 64 0.50 8.40 7.13
C GLY A 64 0.81 7.34 6.05
N ILE A 65 1.65 6.37 6.37
CA ILE A 65 1.99 5.24 5.48
C ILE A 65 0.75 4.38 5.21
N VAL A 66 0.00 3.99 6.25
CA VAL A 66 -1.23 3.19 6.08
C VAL A 66 -2.25 3.91 5.18
N ARG A 67 -2.42 5.22 5.34
CA ARG A 67 -3.35 6.01 4.52
C ARG A 67 -2.92 6.17 3.06
N THR A 68 -1.63 6.18 2.77
CA THR A 68 -1.11 6.44 1.42
C THR A 68 -0.80 5.15 0.64
N LEU A 69 -0.26 4.14 1.33
CA LEU A 69 0.23 2.89 0.74
C LEU A 69 -0.68 1.68 1.03
N GLY A 70 -1.50 1.73 2.08
CA GLY A 70 -2.44 0.65 2.41
C GLY A 70 -1.77 -0.73 2.54
N THR A 71 -2.43 -1.76 2.02
CA THR A 71 -1.90 -3.14 1.94
C THR A 71 -1.18 -3.45 0.62
N ASP A 72 -1.50 -2.69 -0.43
CA ASP A 72 -1.15 -2.96 -1.83
C ASP A 72 -0.01 -2.08 -2.37
N GLY A 73 0.50 -1.14 -1.55
CA GLY A 73 1.55 -0.20 -1.94
C GLY A 73 1.05 0.92 -2.87
N GLY A 74 -0.26 1.09 -3.01
CA GLY A 74 -0.91 2.20 -3.70
C GLY A 74 -0.30 2.56 -5.07
N ASN A 75 -0.06 3.87 -5.27
CA ASN A 75 0.48 4.39 -6.54
C ASN A 75 1.91 3.92 -6.83
N VAL A 76 2.69 3.53 -5.83
CA VAL A 76 4.08 3.09 -5.98
C VAL A 76 4.12 1.74 -6.71
N CYS A 77 3.23 0.84 -6.30
CA CYS A 77 3.14 -0.51 -6.83
C CYS A 77 2.41 -0.63 -8.17
N ARG A 78 1.54 0.32 -8.57
CA ARG A 78 0.65 0.16 -9.73
C ARG A 78 1.40 -0.04 -11.06
N ASP A 79 2.46 0.74 -11.29
CA ASP A 79 3.40 0.53 -12.41
C ASP A 79 4.61 1.48 -12.25
N PRO A 80 5.67 1.09 -11.53
CA PRO A 80 6.83 1.96 -11.30
C PRO A 80 7.76 2.07 -12.52
N GLY A 81 7.62 1.20 -13.52
CA GLY A 81 8.59 1.06 -14.61
C GLY A 81 8.20 1.68 -15.95
N SER A 82 6.98 2.20 -16.10
CA SER A 82 6.52 2.78 -17.37
C SER A 82 7.36 3.99 -17.78
N ALA A 83 7.61 4.16 -19.09
CA ALA A 83 8.50 5.19 -19.61
C ALA A 83 8.04 6.62 -19.21
N LEU A 84 6.73 6.89 -19.23
CA LEU A 84 6.18 8.18 -18.82
C LEU A 84 6.34 8.42 -17.31
N LYS A 85 6.07 7.41 -16.49
CA LYS A 85 6.15 7.56 -15.03
C LYS A 85 7.59 7.63 -14.53
N SER A 86 8.49 6.85 -15.14
CA SER A 86 9.93 6.97 -14.88
C SER A 86 10.51 8.30 -15.37
N GLY A 87 10.01 8.84 -16.50
CA GLY A 87 10.35 10.19 -16.96
C GLY A 87 9.88 11.28 -16.00
N LEU A 88 8.61 11.24 -15.60
CA LEU A 88 8.05 12.15 -14.60
C LEU A 88 8.76 12.01 -13.25
N TRP A 89 9.10 10.80 -12.83
CA TRP A 89 9.84 10.54 -11.61
C TRP A 89 11.24 11.15 -11.66
N LYS A 90 12.00 10.92 -12.74
CA LYS A 90 13.32 11.55 -12.93
C LYS A 90 13.24 13.07 -12.92
N ILE A 91 12.20 13.64 -13.55
CA ILE A 91 11.93 15.08 -13.54
C ILE A 91 11.71 15.52 -12.08
N ASN A 92 10.75 14.94 -11.35
CA ASN A 92 10.48 15.31 -9.96
C ASN A 92 11.71 15.15 -9.04
N LEU A 93 12.50 14.10 -9.24
CA LEU A 93 13.71 13.83 -8.45
C LEU A 93 14.85 14.81 -8.77
N SER A 94 14.91 15.29 -10.02
CA SER A 94 15.93 16.22 -10.49
C SER A 94 15.51 17.68 -10.38
N ASN A 95 14.39 18.01 -9.73
CA ASN A 95 13.85 19.37 -9.73
C ASN A 95 13.87 20.02 -8.35
N GLY A 96 14.57 21.15 -8.22
CA GLY A 96 14.60 21.94 -6.98
C GLY A 96 13.43 22.92 -6.77
N ALA A 97 12.52 23.08 -7.74
CA ALA A 97 11.37 24.00 -7.63
C ALA A 97 10.16 23.49 -8.43
N GLY A 98 8.94 23.58 -7.87
CA GLY A 98 7.69 23.06 -8.45
C GLY A 98 6.95 24.00 -9.43
N GLY A 99 7.66 24.78 -10.25
CA GLY A 99 7.04 25.78 -11.13
C GLY A 99 7.87 26.13 -12.39
N PRO A 100 7.40 27.08 -13.23
CA PRO A 100 8.16 27.51 -14.42
C PRO A 100 9.55 28.02 -14.01
N GLY A 101 10.60 27.45 -14.60
CA GLY A 101 12.00 27.70 -14.22
C GLY A 101 12.70 26.53 -13.51
N GLN A 102 12.20 25.30 -13.66
CA GLN A 102 12.86 24.11 -13.09
C GLN A 102 14.29 23.98 -13.61
N ARG A 103 15.26 23.96 -12.68
CA ARG A 103 16.67 23.68 -12.96
C ARG A 103 16.94 22.24 -12.58
N PRO A 104 17.37 21.38 -13.52
CA PRO A 104 17.81 20.04 -13.21
C PRO A 104 18.97 20.07 -12.21
N VAL A 105 18.80 19.41 -11.07
CA VAL A 105 19.83 19.13 -10.07
C VAL A 105 20.07 17.63 -10.00
N ILE A 106 21.26 17.23 -9.56
CA ILE A 106 21.55 15.82 -9.32
C ILE A 106 20.77 15.38 -8.08
N SER A 107 20.02 14.30 -8.20
CA SER A 107 19.20 13.77 -7.12
C SER A 107 20.07 13.17 -6.01
N ASP A 108 19.62 13.33 -4.77
CA ASP A 108 20.29 12.76 -3.60
C ASP A 108 20.24 11.23 -3.60
N ARG A 109 21.38 10.57 -3.35
CA ARG A 109 21.47 9.11 -3.31
C ARG A 109 20.55 8.50 -2.24
N ARG A 110 20.38 9.15 -1.08
CA ARG A 110 19.53 8.64 0.01
C ARG A 110 18.05 8.68 -0.35
N ALA A 111 17.62 9.61 -1.20
CA ALA A 111 16.24 9.64 -1.69
C ALA A 111 15.92 8.39 -2.53
N VAL A 112 16.86 7.97 -3.38
CA VAL A 112 16.71 6.77 -4.22
C VAL A 112 16.74 5.49 -3.38
N GLU A 113 17.64 5.41 -2.39
CA GLU A 113 17.70 4.29 -1.45
C GLU A 113 16.41 4.13 -0.65
N ALA A 114 15.84 5.24 -0.15
CA ALA A 114 14.58 5.20 0.60
C ALA A 114 13.42 4.67 -0.25
N GLU A 115 13.33 5.07 -1.53
CA GLU A 115 12.31 4.55 -2.44
C GLU A 115 12.51 3.06 -2.77
N ALA A 116 13.77 2.60 -2.88
CA ALA A 116 14.07 1.19 -3.07
C ALA A 116 13.61 0.34 -1.87
N ILE A 117 13.76 0.85 -0.64
CA ILE A 117 13.24 0.19 0.58
C ILE A 117 11.71 0.10 0.54
N VAL A 118 11.01 1.19 0.16
CA VAL A 118 9.55 1.19 0.00
C VAL A 118 9.11 0.13 -1.03
N LEU A 119 9.81 0.05 -2.16
CA LEU A 119 9.56 -0.96 -3.18
C LEU A 119 9.86 -2.38 -2.68
N GLY A 120 10.90 -2.58 -1.85
CA GLY A 120 11.22 -3.86 -1.25
C GLY A 120 10.10 -4.41 -0.36
N VAL A 121 9.52 -3.55 0.49
CA VAL A 121 8.45 -3.94 1.43
C VAL A 121 7.12 -4.20 0.73
N TYR A 122 6.75 -3.37 -0.24
CA TYR A 122 5.42 -3.42 -0.86
C TYR A 122 5.37 -4.16 -2.20
N CYS A 123 6.47 -4.14 -2.98
CA CYS A 123 6.54 -4.66 -4.35
C CYS A 123 7.91 -5.29 -4.71
N PRO A 124 8.34 -6.36 -4.02
CA PRO A 124 9.65 -6.96 -4.22
C PRO A 124 9.90 -7.43 -5.66
N ASP A 125 8.86 -7.97 -6.33
CA ASP A 125 8.96 -8.43 -7.71
C ASP A 125 9.22 -7.30 -8.73
N LYS A 126 8.83 -6.07 -8.38
CA LYS A 126 9.02 -4.89 -9.23
C LYS A 126 10.37 -4.22 -8.98
N LEU A 127 10.90 -4.33 -7.76
CA LEU A 127 12.24 -3.84 -7.43
C LEU A 127 13.29 -4.46 -8.35
N ALA A 128 13.25 -5.79 -8.54
CA ALA A 128 14.18 -6.50 -9.43
C ALA A 128 14.18 -5.97 -10.88
N LYS A 129 13.03 -5.49 -11.38
CA LYS A 129 12.90 -4.94 -12.74
C LYS A 129 13.42 -3.52 -12.88
N ILE A 130 13.64 -2.84 -11.76
CA ILE A 130 14.00 -1.42 -11.69
C ILE A 130 15.39 -1.24 -11.08
N GLN A 131 15.93 -2.24 -10.38
CA GLN A 131 17.26 -2.21 -9.78
C GLN A 131 18.33 -1.81 -10.79
N ASP A 132 18.36 -2.43 -11.98
CA ASP A 132 19.29 -2.06 -13.05
C ASP A 132 19.17 -0.59 -13.49
N LYS A 133 17.94 -0.03 -13.42
CA LYS A 133 17.70 1.38 -13.74
C LYS A 133 18.12 2.28 -12.59
N ILE A 134 17.96 1.85 -11.34
CA ILE A 134 18.39 2.57 -10.13
C ILE A 134 19.92 2.66 -10.10
N ASP A 135 20.60 1.54 -10.33
CA ASP A 135 22.06 1.46 -10.30
C ASP A 135 22.71 2.28 -11.43
N GLY A 136 21.99 2.48 -12.54
CA GLY A 136 22.40 3.34 -13.65
C GLY A 136 22.15 4.84 -13.45
N LEU A 137 21.55 5.28 -12.33
CA LEU A 137 21.29 6.69 -12.07
C LEU A 137 22.55 7.41 -11.57
N LYS A 138 22.79 8.60 -12.12
CA LYS A 138 23.77 9.53 -11.56
C LYS A 138 23.14 10.23 -10.35
N THR A 139 23.51 9.79 -9.16
CA THR A 139 23.15 10.41 -7.87
C THR A 139 24.39 11.03 -7.24
N ASP A 140 24.20 11.99 -6.35
CA ASP A 140 25.27 12.66 -5.60
C ASP A 140 24.76 13.02 -4.20
N ASP A 141 25.63 13.38 -3.26
CA ASP A 141 25.24 13.75 -1.89
C ASP A 141 24.87 15.26 -1.87
N THR A 142 23.65 15.58 -2.31
CA THR A 142 23.20 16.97 -2.54
C THR A 142 22.44 17.58 -1.36
N VAL A 143 22.00 16.79 -0.38
CA VAL A 143 21.33 17.28 0.84
C VAL A 143 22.35 17.60 1.93
N ARG A 144 22.32 18.84 2.43
CA ARG A 144 23.16 19.29 3.55
C ARG A 144 22.66 18.69 4.87
N ARG A 145 23.53 18.01 5.60
CA ARG A 145 23.24 17.29 6.84
C ARG A 145 23.39 18.15 8.08
#